data_AF-V3YWN6-F1
#
_entry.id   AF-V3YWN6-F1
#
_cell.length_a   1.000
_cell.length_b   1.000
_cell.length_c   1.000
_cell.angle_alpha   90.00
_cell.angle_beta   90.00
_cell.angle_gamma   90.00
#
_symmetry.space_group_name_H-M   'P 1'
#
loop_
_entity.id
_entity.type
_entity.pdbx_description
1 polymer ?
#
loop_
_entity_poly.entity_id
_entity_poly.type
_entity_poly.pdbx_seq_one_letter_code
_entity_poly.pdbx_strand_id
1 'polypeptide(L)'
;AIWMMPTYAAYGGWPSSGEIDIMESRGNSNLNYTTADGEPIGVDHVGSTLHFGSNYFYNGFMKTTVAKRLKDGRTFADDYHRYSVEWTEDYIKCFVDDEMTLNVEPDEGGFWKFGEFEKNNMVNPWRYASKMAPFDQEFYIILNLAVGGMNYFDDSNIGPRPKPWTGADKTAFWRAKEEWYPTWNPFENDGEDAALKINYVKVWKLKP
;
A
#
# COMPACT_ATOMS: atom_id res chain seq x y z
N ALA A 1 5.72 -3.56 -3.59
CA ALA A 1 4.86 -3.51 -2.40
C ALA A 1 5.30 -4.56 -1.41
N ILE A 2 5.18 -4.23 -0.12
CA ILE A 2 5.36 -5.12 1.04
C ILE A 2 4.08 -4.96 1.85
N TRP A 3 3.31 -6.03 1.97
CA TRP A 3 1.96 -5.97 2.52
C TRP A 3 1.57 -7.30 3.14
N MET A 4 0.43 -7.33 3.82
CA MET A 4 -0.05 -8.50 4.54
C MET A 4 -1.53 -8.71 4.28
N MET A 5 -1.91 -9.97 4.12
CA MET A 5 -3.30 -10.41 3.93
C MET A 5 -3.67 -11.45 4.99
N PRO A 6 -4.94 -11.54 5.39
CA PRO A 6 -5.39 -12.52 6.36
C PRO A 6 -5.28 -13.93 5.79
N THR A 7 -4.78 -14.87 6.60
CA THR A 7 -4.70 -16.30 6.25
C THR A 7 -6.09 -16.88 5.96
N TYR A 8 -7.10 -16.38 6.66
CA TYR A 8 -8.49 -16.81 6.53
C TYR A 8 -9.43 -15.60 6.41
N ALA A 9 -10.47 -15.73 5.60
CA ALA A 9 -11.54 -14.74 5.48
C ALA A 9 -12.53 -14.80 6.68
N ALA A 10 -12.02 -14.65 7.91
CA ALA A 10 -12.78 -14.84 9.15
C ALA A 10 -14.03 -13.94 9.28
N TYR A 11 -13.97 -12.76 8.67
CA TYR A 11 -15.03 -11.75 8.70
C TYR A 11 -15.69 -11.53 7.33
N GLY A 12 -15.41 -12.39 6.36
CA GLY A 12 -15.88 -12.28 4.98
C GLY A 12 -14.81 -11.78 4.00
N GLY A 13 -15.23 -11.50 2.77
CA GLY A 13 -14.34 -11.04 1.69
C GLY A 13 -13.73 -9.66 1.96
N TRP A 14 -12.77 -9.26 1.12
CA TRP A 14 -12.07 -7.99 1.26
C TRP A 14 -13.04 -6.78 1.26
N PRO A 15 -12.82 -5.76 2.11
CA PRO A 15 -11.75 -5.61 3.11
C PRO A 15 -12.18 -6.08 4.52
N SER A 16 -13.24 -6.89 4.65
CA SER A 16 -13.81 -7.24 5.95
C SER A 16 -12.89 -8.04 6.83
N SER A 17 -11.97 -8.81 6.24
CA SER A 17 -10.93 -9.56 6.97
C SER A 17 -9.58 -8.83 7.03
N GLY A 18 -9.53 -7.57 6.60
CA GLY A 18 -8.35 -6.72 6.71
C GLY A 18 -7.33 -6.88 5.57
N GLU A 19 -6.48 -5.88 5.42
CA GLU A 19 -5.22 -5.89 4.67
C GLU A 19 -4.31 -4.78 5.24
N ILE A 20 -3.02 -5.07 5.38
CA ILE A 20 -2.03 -4.14 5.93
C ILE A 20 -0.96 -3.87 4.87
N ASP A 21 -0.98 -2.68 4.29
CA ASP A 21 0.07 -2.21 3.40
C ASP A 21 1.17 -1.55 4.21
N ILE A 22 2.29 -2.25 4.36
CA ILE A 22 3.47 -1.74 5.07
C ILE A 22 4.19 -0.72 4.18
N MET A 23 4.37 -1.07 2.90
CA MET A 23 4.94 -0.19 1.89
C MET A 23 4.32 -0.44 0.51
N GLU A 24 3.78 0.62 -0.08
CA GLU A 24 3.47 0.72 -1.49
C GLU A 24 4.19 1.92 -2.11
N SER A 25 4.71 1.77 -3.32
CA SER A 25 5.36 2.87 -4.05
C SER A 25 5.16 2.69 -5.55
N ARG A 26 5.14 3.81 -6.28
CA ARG A 26 5.19 3.82 -7.73
C ARG A 26 6.65 3.92 -8.16
N GLY A 27 7.19 2.83 -8.71
CA GLY A 27 8.62 2.74 -9.10
C GLY A 27 9.06 3.59 -10.30
N ASN A 28 8.27 4.58 -10.73
CA ASN A 28 8.54 5.35 -11.94
C ASN A 28 9.06 6.77 -11.60
N SER A 29 10.24 7.12 -12.11
CA SER A 29 10.90 8.42 -11.90
C SER A 29 10.32 9.57 -12.72
N ASN A 30 9.63 9.26 -13.81
CA ASN A 30 9.07 10.24 -14.75
C ASN A 30 7.53 10.30 -14.68
N LEU A 31 6.96 10.08 -13.50
CA LEU A 31 5.53 10.25 -13.30
C LEU A 31 5.19 11.72 -13.18
N ASN A 32 4.32 12.20 -14.06
CA ASN A 32 3.67 13.50 -13.90
C ASN A 32 2.32 13.35 -13.16
N TYR A 33 2.31 12.49 -12.13
CA TYR A 33 1.17 12.34 -11.25
C TYR A 33 1.42 13.16 -10.01
N THR A 34 0.39 13.84 -9.52
CA THR A 34 0.45 14.60 -8.28
C THR A 34 -0.69 14.21 -7.34
N THR A 35 -0.47 14.41 -6.04
CA THR A 35 -1.54 14.45 -5.04
C THR A 35 -2.49 15.62 -5.34
N ALA A 36 -3.64 15.68 -4.66
CA ALA A 36 -4.55 16.83 -4.77
C ALA A 36 -3.86 18.18 -4.45
N ASP A 37 -2.83 18.15 -3.62
CA ASP A 37 -2.04 19.32 -3.21
C ASP A 37 -0.86 19.62 -4.15
N GLY A 38 -0.73 18.87 -5.25
CA GLY A 38 0.27 19.12 -6.30
C GLY A 38 1.63 18.47 -6.08
N GLU A 39 1.77 17.60 -5.08
CA GLU A 39 3.04 16.89 -4.82
C GLU A 39 3.18 15.69 -5.75
N PRO A 40 4.35 15.44 -6.41
CA PRO A 40 4.57 14.26 -7.24
C PRO A 40 4.18 12.96 -6.52
N ILE A 41 3.85 11.85 -7.20
CA ILE A 41 3.55 10.57 -6.51
C ILE A 41 4.34 9.39 -7.09
N GLY A 42 5.61 9.61 -7.42
CA GLY A 42 6.49 8.62 -8.05
C GLY A 42 7.43 7.90 -7.06
N VAL A 43 8.66 7.64 -7.52
CA VAL A 43 9.72 6.97 -6.74
C VAL A 43 10.13 7.72 -5.47
N ASP A 44 9.76 8.99 -5.35
CA ASP A 44 10.00 9.83 -4.17
C ASP A 44 8.95 9.61 -3.08
N HIS A 45 7.94 8.76 -3.32
CA HIS A 45 6.84 8.47 -2.40
C HIS A 45 6.75 6.99 -2.02
N VAL A 46 6.46 6.76 -0.74
CA VAL A 46 6.02 5.46 -0.20
C VAL A 46 4.78 5.67 0.65
N GLY A 47 3.83 4.77 0.56
CA GLY A 47 2.60 4.78 1.33
C GLY A 47 2.46 3.59 2.25
N SER A 48 1.73 3.79 3.35
CA SER A 48 1.21 2.72 4.20
C SER A 48 -0.30 2.92 4.36
N THR A 49 -1.06 1.83 4.39
CA THR A 49 -2.52 1.86 4.44
C THR A 49 -3.03 0.66 5.23
N LEU A 50 -4.13 0.83 5.97
CA LEU A 50 -4.92 -0.28 6.48
C LEU A 50 -6.23 -0.34 5.70
N HIS A 51 -6.52 -1.47 5.07
CA HIS A 51 -7.81 -1.70 4.43
C HIS A 51 -8.70 -2.46 5.40
N PHE A 52 -9.86 -1.88 5.73
CA PHE A 52 -10.84 -2.44 6.66
C PHE A 52 -12.22 -1.90 6.32
N GLY A 53 -13.26 -2.70 6.54
CA GLY A 53 -14.65 -2.27 6.31
C GLY A 53 -15.55 -3.43 5.94
N SER A 54 -16.86 -3.23 5.86
CA SER A 54 -17.80 -4.36 5.73
C SER A 54 -17.81 -5.05 4.36
N ASN A 55 -17.36 -4.38 3.31
CA ASN A 55 -17.26 -4.86 1.93
C ASN A 55 -16.51 -3.83 1.06
N TYR A 56 -16.26 -4.19 -0.20
CA TYR A 56 -15.56 -3.37 -1.19
C TYR A 56 -15.99 -1.89 -1.23
N PHE A 57 -17.30 -1.61 -1.14
CA PHE A 57 -17.83 -0.24 -1.25
C PHE A 57 -17.65 0.60 0.02
N TYR A 58 -17.44 -0.06 1.16
CA TYR A 58 -17.30 0.59 2.47
C TYR A 58 -15.92 0.34 3.04
N ASN A 59 -14.89 0.52 2.21
CA ASN A 59 -13.50 0.46 2.64
C ASN A 59 -13.11 1.76 3.34
N GLY A 60 -12.67 1.67 4.59
CA GLY A 60 -12.25 2.78 5.44
C GLY A 60 -10.81 3.26 5.21
N PHE A 61 -10.11 2.72 4.20
CA PHE A 61 -8.68 2.96 3.96
C PHE A 61 -8.26 4.44 3.98
N MET A 62 -9.10 5.35 3.48
CA MET A 62 -8.86 6.79 3.48
C MET A 62 -8.57 7.38 4.88
N LYS A 63 -8.96 6.69 5.96
CA LYS A 63 -8.68 7.09 7.34
C LYS A 63 -7.27 6.70 7.82
N THR A 64 -6.57 5.88 7.05
CA THR A 64 -5.29 5.27 7.45
C THR A 64 -4.23 5.33 6.36
N THR A 65 -4.58 5.71 5.14
CA THR A 65 -3.61 5.95 4.07
C THR A 65 -2.78 7.17 4.42
N VAL A 66 -1.47 6.95 4.54
CA VAL A 66 -0.45 7.99 4.70
C VAL A 66 0.61 7.81 3.63
N ALA A 67 1.30 8.89 3.28
CA ALA A 67 2.45 8.84 2.39
C ALA A 67 3.62 9.61 2.98
N LYS A 68 4.83 9.06 2.85
CA LYS A 68 6.09 9.75 3.11
C LYS A 68 6.73 10.12 1.78
N ARG A 69 7.20 11.37 1.70
CA ARG A 69 7.94 11.90 0.56
C ARG A 69 9.37 12.24 0.95
N LEU A 70 10.34 11.87 0.12
CA LEU A 70 11.70 12.38 0.23
C LEU A 70 11.85 13.74 -0.47
N LYS A 71 12.65 14.62 0.15
CA LYS A 71 12.92 15.99 -0.33
C LYS A 71 14.26 16.07 -1.05
N ASP A 72 14.48 17.21 -1.70
CA ASP A 72 15.77 17.60 -2.30
C ASP A 72 16.19 16.69 -3.47
N GLY A 73 15.22 16.13 -4.20
CA GLY A 73 15.47 15.27 -5.36
C GLY A 73 15.87 13.83 -5.01
N ARG A 74 15.87 13.45 -3.73
CA ARG A 74 16.10 12.07 -3.28
C ARG A 74 14.89 11.18 -3.54
N THR A 75 15.15 9.89 -3.74
CA THR A 75 14.13 8.88 -4.03
C THR A 75 14.32 7.64 -3.18
N PHE A 76 13.24 6.85 -3.01
CA PHE A 76 13.31 5.57 -2.31
C PHE A 76 14.03 4.48 -3.12
N ALA A 77 14.48 4.79 -4.33
CA ALA A 77 15.33 3.93 -5.16
C ALA A 77 16.83 4.22 -4.99
N ASP A 78 17.21 5.28 -4.26
CA ASP A 78 18.61 5.70 -4.12
C ASP A 78 19.41 4.79 -3.17
N ASP A 79 18.76 4.16 -2.19
CA ASP A 79 19.39 3.28 -1.20
C ASP A 79 18.38 2.25 -0.63
N TYR A 80 18.87 1.32 0.20
CA TYR A 80 18.01 0.48 1.02
C TYR A 80 17.33 1.28 2.12
N HIS A 81 16.01 1.12 2.21
CA HIS A 81 15.18 1.69 3.27
C HIS A 81 14.58 0.58 4.14
N ARG A 82 14.35 0.88 5.42
CA ARG A 82 13.67 -0.04 6.33
C ARG A 82 12.20 0.34 6.45
N TYR A 83 11.36 -0.57 5.99
CA TYR A 83 9.91 -0.53 6.18
C TYR A 83 9.53 -1.51 7.30
N SER A 84 8.79 -1.04 8.30
CA SER A 84 8.37 -1.90 9.40
C SER A 84 6.97 -1.58 9.87
N VAL A 85 6.30 -2.62 10.37
CA VAL A 85 5.02 -2.52 11.08
C VAL A 85 5.19 -3.05 12.50
N GLU A 86 4.67 -2.31 13.47
CA GLU A 86 4.48 -2.77 14.84
C GLU A 86 2.99 -2.96 15.07
N TRP A 87 2.60 -4.19 15.41
CA TRP A 87 1.21 -4.60 15.53
C TRP A 87 1.00 -5.30 16.87
N THR A 88 0.07 -4.77 17.66
CA THR A 88 -0.27 -5.22 19.01
C THR A 88 -1.79 -5.42 19.14
N GLU A 89 -2.22 -5.81 20.34
CA GLU A 89 -3.65 -5.87 20.69
C GLU A 89 -4.31 -4.49 20.86
N ASP A 90 -3.52 -3.42 20.79
CA ASP A 90 -3.98 -2.04 21.00
C ASP A 90 -3.82 -1.14 19.77
N TYR A 91 -2.79 -1.38 18.95
CA TYR A 91 -2.47 -0.49 17.83
C TYR A 91 -1.75 -1.18 16.67
N ILE A 92 -1.75 -0.50 15.54
CA ILE A 92 -0.86 -0.75 14.40
C ILE A 92 -0.12 0.53 14.05
N LYS A 93 1.21 0.46 14.01
CA LYS A 93 2.10 1.56 13.62
C LYS A 93 2.97 1.15 12.44
N CYS A 94 3.11 2.01 11.44
CA CYS A 94 4.03 1.81 10.33
C CYS A 94 5.19 2.82 10.40
N PHE A 95 6.35 2.41 9.92
CA PHE A 95 7.58 3.19 9.97
C PHE A 95 8.35 3.09 8.66
N VAL A 96 9.04 4.18 8.32
CA VAL A 96 10.02 4.27 7.23
C VAL A 96 11.31 4.86 7.81
N ASP A 97 12.37 4.05 7.84
CA ASP A 97 13.67 4.39 8.44
C ASP A 97 13.56 4.86 9.90
N ASP A 98 12.85 4.08 10.73
CA ASP A 98 12.53 4.37 12.14
C ASP A 98 11.63 5.59 12.40
N GLU A 99 11.29 6.35 11.36
CA GLU A 99 10.31 7.42 11.47
C GLU A 99 8.90 6.84 11.35
N MET A 100 8.08 7.03 12.38
CA MET A 100 6.69 6.61 12.38
C MET A 100 5.90 7.42 11.37
N THR A 101 5.24 6.74 10.42
CA THR A 101 4.41 7.35 9.38
C THR A 101 2.93 7.19 9.66
N LEU A 102 2.53 6.05 10.22
CA LEU A 102 1.15 5.72 10.55
C LEU A 102 1.04 5.30 12.03
N ASN A 103 -0.02 5.77 12.71
CA ASN A 103 -0.41 5.28 14.02
C ASN A 103 -1.94 5.11 14.07
N VAL A 104 -2.41 3.88 14.23
CA VAL A 104 -3.83 3.56 14.35
C VAL A 104 -4.06 2.82 15.66
N GLU A 105 -4.78 3.47 16.56
CA GLU A 105 -5.11 2.98 17.90
C GLU A 105 -6.61 3.21 18.12
N PRO A 106 -7.48 2.26 17.72
CA PRO A 106 -8.91 2.40 17.89
C PRO A 106 -9.28 2.37 19.38
N ASP A 107 -10.32 3.12 19.75
CA ASP A 107 -10.89 3.06 21.11
C ASP A 107 -11.68 1.76 21.31
N GLU A 108 -12.40 1.64 22.44
CA GLU A 108 -13.24 0.48 22.75
C GLU A 108 -14.34 0.20 21.69
N GLY A 109 -14.67 1.16 20.83
CA GLY A 109 -15.57 0.96 19.68
C GLY A 109 -14.91 0.25 18.49
N GLY A 110 -13.60 -0.01 18.57
CA GLY A 110 -12.82 -0.74 17.58
C GLY A 110 -12.76 -0.07 16.21
N PHE A 111 -12.30 -0.81 15.20
CA PHE A 111 -12.24 -0.32 13.82
C PHE A 111 -13.62 0.02 13.24
N TRP A 112 -14.71 -0.54 13.80
CA TRP A 112 -16.06 -0.23 13.32
C TRP A 112 -16.42 1.24 13.57
N LYS A 113 -16.19 1.70 14.81
CA LYS A 113 -16.39 3.10 15.19
C LYS A 113 -15.33 4.00 14.59
N PHE A 114 -14.06 3.59 14.57
CA PHE A 114 -12.97 4.35 13.93
C PHE A 114 -13.27 4.64 12.45
N GLY A 115 -13.81 3.64 11.73
CA GLY A 115 -14.27 3.74 10.35
C GLY A 115 -15.56 4.55 10.15
N GLU A 116 -16.24 4.93 11.23
CA GLU A 116 -17.56 5.60 11.22
C GLU A 116 -18.66 4.80 10.50
N PHE A 117 -18.54 3.47 10.46
CA PHE A 117 -19.44 2.62 9.67
C PHE A 117 -20.85 2.46 10.26
N GLU A 118 -21.05 2.89 11.51
CA GLU A 118 -22.37 2.93 12.17
C GLU A 118 -23.40 3.75 11.38
N LYS A 119 -22.93 4.74 10.60
CA LYS A 119 -23.78 5.62 9.78
C LYS A 119 -24.41 4.92 8.57
N ASN A 120 -23.92 3.73 8.21
CA ASN A 120 -24.29 3.06 6.95
C ASN A 120 -25.44 2.06 7.10
N ASN A 121 -26.06 1.97 8.30
CA ASN A 121 -27.15 1.02 8.60
C ASN A 121 -26.82 -0.45 8.22
N MET A 122 -25.57 -0.85 8.48
CA MET A 122 -25.04 -2.17 8.17
C MET A 122 -24.78 -2.95 9.45
N VAL A 123 -24.82 -4.28 9.34
CA VAL A 123 -24.43 -5.17 10.42
C VAL A 123 -22.91 -5.14 10.58
N ASN A 124 -22.43 -4.75 11.76
CA ASN A 124 -21.00 -4.82 12.09
C ASN A 124 -20.49 -6.28 12.01
N PRO A 125 -19.58 -6.62 11.09
CA PRO A 125 -19.02 -7.97 10.98
C PRO A 125 -18.14 -8.35 12.19
N TRP A 126 -17.66 -7.35 12.93
CA TRP A 126 -16.72 -7.50 14.05
C TRP A 126 -17.38 -7.42 15.43
N ARG A 127 -18.72 -7.40 15.52
CA ARG A 127 -19.50 -7.15 16.75
C ARG A 127 -19.24 -8.10 17.93
N TYR A 128 -18.58 -9.24 17.69
CA TYR A 128 -18.21 -10.23 18.70
C TYR A 128 -16.71 -10.51 18.74
N ALA A 129 -15.92 -9.69 18.05
CA ALA A 129 -14.47 -9.82 17.95
C ALA A 129 -13.77 -8.81 18.88
N SER A 130 -12.43 -8.78 18.85
CA SER A 130 -11.68 -7.79 19.61
C SER A 130 -11.83 -6.38 19.02
N LYS A 131 -11.42 -5.35 19.76
CA LYS A 131 -11.36 -3.97 19.24
C LYS A 131 -10.46 -3.83 18.01
N MET A 132 -9.48 -4.73 17.85
CA MET A 132 -8.54 -4.72 16.73
C MET A 132 -9.06 -5.45 15.50
N ALA A 133 -10.19 -6.14 15.56
CA ALA A 133 -10.81 -6.73 14.37
C ALA A 133 -10.98 -5.66 13.26
N PRO A 134 -10.57 -5.94 12.01
CA PRO A 134 -10.25 -7.27 11.48
C PRO A 134 -8.79 -7.73 11.63
N PHE A 135 -7.94 -6.92 12.26
CA PHE A 135 -6.52 -7.17 12.48
C PHE A 135 -6.26 -7.91 13.80
N ASP A 136 -7.12 -8.87 14.11
CA ASP A 136 -7.00 -9.78 15.26
C ASP A 136 -6.95 -11.26 14.83
N GLN A 137 -6.68 -11.48 13.55
CA GLN A 137 -6.49 -12.80 12.93
C GLN A 137 -5.04 -12.98 12.47
N GLU A 138 -4.68 -14.19 12.04
CA GLU A 138 -3.37 -14.46 11.44
C GLU A 138 -3.28 -13.88 10.03
N PHE A 139 -2.13 -13.27 9.71
CA PHE A 139 -1.83 -12.70 8.40
C PHE A 139 -0.54 -13.31 7.84
N TYR A 140 -0.44 -13.41 6.52
CA TYR A 140 0.79 -13.76 5.80
C TYR A 140 1.38 -12.55 5.08
N ILE A 141 2.71 -12.53 4.92
CA ILE A 141 3.44 -11.45 4.26
C ILE A 141 3.48 -11.70 2.74
N ILE A 142 3.27 -10.65 1.97
CA ILE A 142 3.37 -10.63 0.51
C ILE A 142 4.44 -9.62 0.09
N LEU A 143 5.33 -10.08 -0.79
CA LEU A 143 6.32 -9.25 -1.48
C LEU A 143 6.04 -9.37 -2.98
N ASN A 144 5.76 -8.25 -3.64
CA ASN A 144 5.57 -8.26 -5.08
C ASN A 144 5.98 -6.95 -5.74
N LEU A 145 6.32 -7.06 -7.01
CA LEU A 145 6.42 -5.94 -7.94
C LEU A 145 5.24 -6.05 -8.92
N ALA A 146 4.20 -5.25 -8.70
CA ALA A 146 3.08 -5.15 -9.62
C ALA A 146 3.49 -4.28 -10.83
N VAL A 147 2.96 -4.64 -12.01
CA VAL A 147 3.20 -3.91 -13.25
C VAL A 147 1.86 -3.47 -13.82
N GLY A 148 1.69 -2.16 -14.01
CA GLY A 148 0.43 -1.55 -14.43
C GLY A 148 -0.61 -1.50 -13.31
N GLY A 149 -1.89 -1.48 -13.69
CA GLY A 149 -3.00 -1.41 -12.75
C GLY A 149 -4.18 -0.63 -13.30
N MET A 150 -5.39 -0.93 -12.83
CA MET A 150 -6.61 -0.25 -13.30
C MET A 150 -6.66 1.19 -12.77
N ASN A 151 -6.64 1.33 -11.43
CA ASN A 151 -6.88 2.59 -10.73
C ASN A 151 -5.65 3.13 -10.00
N TYR A 152 -4.57 2.36 -9.91
CA TYR A 152 -3.37 2.75 -9.16
C TYR A 152 -2.57 3.88 -9.84
N PHE A 153 -2.67 3.93 -11.17
CA PHE A 153 -2.13 4.98 -12.03
C PHE A 153 -3.28 5.70 -12.70
N ASP A 154 -3.38 7.02 -12.51
CA ASP A 154 -4.46 7.85 -13.04
C ASP A 154 -4.43 7.93 -14.57
N ASP A 155 -5.60 7.97 -15.22
CA ASP A 155 -5.73 8.05 -16.69
C ASP A 155 -5.44 9.46 -17.25
N SER A 156 -5.40 10.48 -16.40
CA SER A 156 -5.12 11.88 -16.76
C SER A 156 -3.63 12.20 -16.91
N ASN A 157 -2.74 11.20 -16.88
CA ASN A 157 -1.30 11.42 -17.06
C ASN A 157 -1.00 12.04 -18.43
N ILE A 158 -0.61 13.31 -18.42
CA ILE A 158 -0.15 14.05 -19.62
C ILE A 158 1.37 14.23 -19.64
N GLY A 159 2.11 13.45 -18.84
CA GLY A 159 3.57 13.45 -18.86
C GLY A 159 4.16 13.05 -20.23
N PRO A 160 5.47 13.20 -20.44
CA PRO A 160 6.13 12.89 -21.71
C PRO A 160 5.98 11.42 -22.14
N ARG A 161 5.62 10.54 -21.19
CA ARG A 161 5.25 9.14 -21.41
C ARG A 161 3.91 8.89 -20.71
N PRO A 162 2.77 9.15 -21.37
CA PRO A 162 1.46 8.92 -20.78
C PRO A 162 1.23 7.42 -20.54
N LYS A 163 0.31 7.10 -19.64
CA LYS A 163 -0.13 5.72 -19.37
C LYS A 163 -0.68 5.10 -20.69
N PRO A 164 -0.09 4.03 -21.23
CA PRO A 164 -0.50 3.50 -22.54
C PRO A 164 -1.75 2.59 -22.51
N TRP A 165 -2.37 2.39 -21.36
CA TRP A 165 -3.57 1.53 -21.21
C TRP A 165 -4.68 2.25 -20.45
N THR A 166 -5.93 1.85 -20.69
CA THR A 166 -7.09 2.26 -19.90
C THR A 166 -7.72 1.04 -19.24
N GLY A 167 -8.26 1.23 -18.03
CA GLY A 167 -8.88 0.15 -17.26
C GLY A 167 -7.99 -1.10 -17.15
N ALA A 168 -8.53 -2.26 -17.54
CA ALA A 168 -7.86 -3.56 -17.43
C ALA A 168 -7.16 -4.02 -18.73
N ASP A 169 -6.95 -3.16 -19.72
CA ASP A 169 -6.35 -3.56 -21.01
C ASP A 169 -4.86 -3.86 -20.91
N LYS A 170 -4.55 -5.10 -20.51
CA LYS A 170 -3.18 -5.64 -20.46
C LYS A 170 -2.52 -5.72 -21.83
N THR A 171 -3.31 -5.76 -22.92
CA THR A 171 -2.78 -5.87 -24.29
C THR A 171 -2.21 -4.53 -24.74
N ALA A 172 -2.89 -3.43 -24.44
CA ALA A 172 -2.39 -2.08 -24.71
C ALA A 172 -1.08 -1.83 -23.95
N PHE A 173 -1.02 -2.21 -22.66
CA PHE A 173 0.22 -2.15 -21.88
C PHE A 173 1.37 -2.91 -22.54
N TRP A 174 1.14 -4.16 -22.97
CA TRP A 174 2.17 -4.97 -23.61
C TRP A 174 2.61 -4.41 -24.98
N ARG A 175 1.68 -3.89 -25.79
CA ARG A 175 2.01 -3.32 -27.10
C ARG A 175 2.91 -2.08 -27.00
N ALA A 176 2.81 -1.35 -25.89
CA ALA A 176 3.68 -0.20 -25.59
C ALA A 176 5.04 -0.59 -25.00
N LYS A 177 5.45 -1.88 -25.03
CA LYS A 177 6.70 -2.35 -24.44
C LYS A 177 7.92 -1.55 -24.88
N GLU A 178 8.01 -1.20 -26.16
CA GLU A 178 9.15 -0.41 -26.67
C GLU A 178 9.24 1.00 -26.07
N GLU A 179 8.17 1.51 -25.44
CA GLU A 179 8.14 2.80 -24.77
C GLU A 179 8.60 2.73 -23.31
N TRP A 180 8.17 1.70 -22.57
CA TRP A 180 8.45 1.57 -21.13
C TRP A 180 9.62 0.65 -20.79
N TYR A 181 9.87 -0.41 -21.56
CA TYR A 181 10.91 -1.39 -21.24
C TYR A 181 12.33 -0.79 -21.28
N PRO A 182 12.70 0.08 -22.24
CA PRO A 182 14.02 0.73 -22.21
C PRO A 182 14.25 1.60 -20.98
N THR A 183 13.18 2.05 -20.30
CA THR A 183 13.28 2.89 -19.10
C THR A 183 13.75 2.12 -17.86
N TRP A 184 13.80 0.80 -17.94
CA TRP A 184 14.31 -0.09 -16.90
C TRP A 184 15.80 -0.42 -17.09
N ASN A 185 16.45 0.20 -18.08
CA ASN A 185 17.86 0.00 -18.43
C ASN A 185 18.26 -1.49 -18.52
N PRO A 186 17.55 -2.32 -19.31
CA PRO A 186 17.71 -3.78 -19.30
C PRO A 186 19.08 -4.29 -19.79
N PHE A 187 19.92 -3.40 -20.35
CA PHE A 187 21.25 -3.72 -20.86
C PHE A 187 22.37 -3.06 -20.03
N GLU A 188 22.02 -2.32 -18.98
CA GLU A 188 22.97 -1.76 -18.02
C GLU A 188 22.79 -2.50 -16.71
N ASN A 189 23.90 -2.93 -16.08
CA ASN A 189 23.86 -3.65 -14.79
C ASN A 189 22.84 -4.81 -14.77
N ASP A 190 22.68 -5.52 -15.90
CA ASP A 190 21.69 -6.60 -16.09
C ASP A 190 20.23 -6.21 -15.77
N GLY A 191 19.88 -4.91 -15.85
CA GLY A 191 18.56 -4.39 -15.50
C GLY A 191 18.27 -4.32 -14.01
N GLU A 192 19.28 -4.54 -13.16
CA GLU A 192 19.15 -4.55 -11.70
C GLU A 192 18.71 -3.19 -11.13
N ASP A 193 18.87 -2.10 -11.88
CA ASP A 193 18.44 -0.77 -11.43
C ASP A 193 16.91 -0.65 -11.33
N ALA A 194 16.16 -1.51 -12.01
CA ALA A 194 14.70 -1.59 -11.93
C ALA A 194 14.19 -2.69 -10.98
N ALA A 195 15.08 -3.44 -10.33
CA ALA A 195 14.70 -4.57 -9.50
C ALA A 195 14.18 -4.15 -8.12
N LEU A 196 13.16 -4.86 -7.62
CA LEU A 196 12.79 -4.81 -6.21
C LEU A 196 13.80 -5.62 -5.39
N LYS A 197 14.80 -4.94 -4.82
CA LYS A 197 15.89 -5.57 -4.04
C LYS A 197 15.50 -5.69 -2.57
N ILE A 198 15.51 -6.92 -2.04
CA ILE A 198 15.21 -7.20 -0.63
C ILE A 198 16.46 -7.77 0.04
N ASN A 199 17.03 -7.01 0.99
CA ASN A 199 18.18 -7.46 1.77
C ASN A 199 17.76 -8.51 2.82
N TYR A 200 16.74 -8.21 3.62
CA TYR A 200 16.21 -9.16 4.61
C TYR A 200 14.75 -8.89 4.94
N VAL A 201 14.08 -9.91 5.47
CA VAL A 201 12.81 -9.80 6.19
C VAL A 201 13.01 -10.37 7.59
N LYS A 202 12.57 -9.65 8.61
CA LYS A 202 12.65 -10.07 10.01
C LYS A 202 11.26 -9.97 10.63
N VAL A 203 10.86 -11.00 11.36
CA VAL A 203 9.62 -11.05 12.12
C VAL A 203 9.96 -11.46 13.53
N TRP A 204 9.44 -10.73 14.52
CA TRP A 204 9.62 -11.01 15.93
C TRP A 204 8.30 -10.74 16.67
N LYS A 205 8.20 -11.30 17.87
CA LYS A 205 7.09 -11.06 18.79
C LYS A 205 7.62 -10.30 20.01
N LEU A 206 6.88 -9.32 20.50
CA LEU A 206 7.19 -8.66 21.78
C LEU A 206 7.17 -9.70 22.91
N LYS A 207 8.11 -9.60 23.85
CA LYS A 207 8.11 -10.49 25.02
C LYS A 207 6.85 -10.21 25.86
N PRO A 208 6.20 -11.25 26.42
CA PRO A 208 5.08 -11.08 27.34
C PRO A 208 5.44 -10.21 28.54
#